data_AF-A0A1Q9E453-F1
#
_entry.id   AF-A0A1Q9E453-F1
#
_cell.length_a   1.000
_cell.length_b   1.000
_cell.length_c   1.000
_cell.angle_alpha   90.00
_cell.angle_beta   90.00
_cell.angle_gamma   90.00
#
_symmetry.space_group_name_H-M   'P 1'
#
loop_
_entity.id
_entity.type
_entity.pdbx_description
1 polymer ?
#
loop_
_entity_poly.entity_id
_entity_poly.type
_entity_poly.pdbx_seq_one_letter_code
_entity_poly.pdbx_strand_id
1 'polypeptide(L)'
;MLRRPLKLGEPAVDFDLIGFEDEGDANVKKRAGSEDSDPPYSTQRTPQMGQAPPLGAQLSAQLLQQLLASQVFQQMSAQHLWQLQMQAGSRPSSVQPSMHSSPHISPQISPQPSPQLAFVPQLLLSPLTTPNPSHASPEHSRPQSPDSRPASPPQQPQPAPSPFPVGLQGFHPQPHTIRHSLNMETGMHQVFWHVDALKLKGQERQTVSPSFELPFEGQVNFRLVLLPKPNPDGKGGASLKKSGGVGSVHLKCEAARGLVNFFVSISSGRADFKRDPRGPVQHNFAELSTCGLPKGQEMWDFTKAVDKETQTFAVCLEIASLPA
;
A
#
# COMPACT_ATOMS: atom_id res chain seq x y z
N MET A 1 25.23 -37.91 29.78
CA MET A 1 26.12 -37.36 28.73
C MET A 1 25.43 -37.51 27.38
N LEU A 2 24.74 -36.47 26.91
CA LEU A 2 23.98 -36.48 25.65
C LEU A 2 24.68 -35.55 24.67
N ARG A 3 25.24 -36.12 23.59
CA ARG A 3 25.92 -35.38 22.52
C ARG A 3 24.90 -34.67 21.64
N ARG A 4 25.07 -33.35 21.48
CA ARG A 4 24.32 -32.53 20.51
C ARG A 4 24.84 -32.81 19.09
N PRO A 5 23.96 -32.86 18.07
CA PRO A 5 24.42 -32.89 16.68
C PRO A 5 24.93 -31.52 16.23
N LEU A 6 26.07 -31.53 15.54
CA LEU A 6 26.74 -30.37 14.93
C LEU A 6 25.92 -29.86 13.74
N LYS A 7 25.67 -28.54 13.70
CA LYS A 7 25.10 -27.85 12.55
C LYS A 7 26.13 -27.82 11.41
N LEU A 8 25.72 -28.32 10.25
CA LEU A 8 26.43 -28.20 8.99
C LEU A 8 26.31 -26.73 8.51
N GLY A 9 27.43 -26.16 8.08
CA GLY A 9 27.60 -24.73 7.83
C GLY A 9 26.88 -24.20 6.59
N GLU A 10 26.37 -22.98 6.71
CA GLU A 10 26.06 -22.11 5.58
C GLU A 10 27.35 -21.39 5.13
N PRO A 11 27.57 -21.22 3.81
CA PRO A 11 28.68 -20.44 3.30
C PRO A 11 28.45 -18.94 3.53
N ALA A 12 29.45 -18.29 4.13
CA ALA A 12 29.57 -16.84 4.17
C ALA A 12 29.66 -16.30 2.74
N VAL A 13 28.71 -15.45 2.36
CA VAL A 13 28.84 -14.58 1.19
C VAL A 13 29.48 -13.29 1.64
N ASP A 14 30.77 -13.19 1.35
CA ASP A 14 31.56 -11.96 1.38
C ASP A 14 30.98 -10.99 0.34
N PHE A 15 30.43 -9.87 0.81
CA PHE A 15 30.08 -8.75 -0.07
C PHE A 15 31.25 -7.77 0.00
N ASP A 16 32.16 -7.94 -0.95
CA ASP A 16 33.27 -7.03 -1.19
C ASP A 16 32.77 -5.59 -1.40
N LEU A 17 33.54 -4.69 -0.80
CA LEU A 17 33.47 -3.26 -0.94
C LEU A 17 33.53 -2.85 -2.42
N ILE A 18 32.48 -2.18 -2.91
CA ILE A 18 32.61 -1.28 -4.05
C ILE A 18 32.65 0.13 -3.49
N GLY A 19 33.88 0.67 -3.43
CA GLY A 19 34.12 2.09 -3.17
C GLY A 19 33.53 2.92 -4.30
N PHE A 20 32.72 3.91 -3.94
CA PHE A 20 32.32 4.98 -4.84
C PHE A 20 33.26 6.16 -4.54
N GLU A 21 34.18 6.40 -5.46
CA GLU A 21 35.06 7.55 -5.44
C GLU A 21 34.24 8.83 -5.66
N ASP A 22 34.54 9.78 -4.79
CA ASP A 22 34.12 11.17 -4.77
C ASP A 22 34.86 11.92 -5.87
N GLU A 23 34.14 12.46 -6.86
CA GLU A 23 34.77 13.39 -7.81
C GLU A 23 33.76 14.41 -8.35
N GLY A 24 34.10 15.69 -8.15
CA GLY A 24 33.91 16.68 -9.21
C GLY A 24 32.98 17.85 -8.91
N ASP A 25 33.40 18.73 -8.01
CA ASP A 25 33.06 20.15 -8.03
C ASP A 25 33.35 20.75 -9.43
N ALA A 26 32.33 21.33 -10.08
CA ALA A 26 32.51 22.16 -11.26
C ALA A 26 31.53 23.34 -11.27
N ASN A 27 31.97 24.38 -10.58
CA ASN A 27 31.60 25.78 -10.68
C ASN A 27 31.51 26.28 -12.14
N VAL A 28 30.31 26.68 -12.61
CA VAL A 28 30.15 27.50 -13.83
C VAL A 28 29.18 28.66 -13.57
N LYS A 29 29.76 29.73 -13.02
CA LYS A 29 29.84 31.10 -13.57
C LYS A 29 28.70 31.58 -14.51
N LYS A 30 27.91 32.52 -13.96
CA LYS A 30 27.39 33.78 -14.55
C LYS A 30 27.40 33.91 -16.08
N ARG A 31 26.21 34.19 -16.65
CA ARG A 31 26.04 35.26 -17.64
C ARG A 31 24.68 35.94 -17.48
N ALA A 32 24.75 37.26 -17.38
CA ALA A 32 23.64 38.20 -17.43
C ALA A 32 23.52 38.78 -18.85
N GLY A 33 22.34 39.32 -19.17
CA GLY A 33 22.01 40.07 -20.38
C GLY A 33 21.10 39.29 -21.33
N SER A 34 20.15 39.86 -22.03
CA SER A 34 19.61 41.23 -22.11
C SER A 34 18.43 41.18 -23.12
N GLU A 35 17.58 42.21 -23.11
CA GLU A 35 16.74 42.71 -24.23
C GLU A 35 15.62 41.78 -24.74
N ASP A 36 14.34 42.09 -24.53
CA ASP A 36 13.56 43.22 -25.07
C ASP A 36 13.40 43.13 -26.59
N SER A 37 12.22 42.67 -27.05
CA SER A 37 11.63 42.97 -28.37
C SER A 37 10.30 42.21 -28.55
N ASP A 38 9.20 42.87 -28.24
CA ASP A 38 7.87 42.55 -28.76
C ASP A 38 7.77 42.95 -30.24
N PRO A 39 7.15 42.14 -31.12
CA PRO A 39 6.51 42.65 -32.32
C PRO A 39 4.98 42.47 -32.25
N PRO A 40 4.19 43.50 -32.61
CA PRO A 40 2.76 43.35 -32.79
C PRO A 40 2.50 42.96 -34.25
N TYR A 41 1.87 41.81 -34.51
CA TYR A 41 1.18 41.62 -35.78
C TYR A 41 -0.15 40.88 -35.59
N SER A 42 -1.20 41.68 -35.67
CA SER A 42 -2.54 41.26 -36.05
C SER A 42 -2.50 40.68 -37.46
N THR A 43 -3.01 39.46 -37.65
CA THR A 43 -3.38 38.95 -38.97
C THR A 43 -4.65 38.15 -38.83
N GLN A 44 -5.74 38.77 -39.25
CA GLN A 44 -6.99 38.09 -39.58
C GLN A 44 -6.70 37.02 -40.65
N ARG A 45 -7.10 35.77 -40.41
CA ARG A 45 -7.18 34.74 -41.45
C ARG A 45 -8.60 34.17 -41.53
N THR A 46 -9.15 34.41 -42.71
CA THR A 46 -10.36 33.87 -43.34
C THR A 46 -10.41 32.34 -43.26
N PRO A 47 -11.60 31.72 -43.10
CA PRO A 47 -11.75 30.26 -43.11
C PRO A 47 -11.55 29.71 -44.52
N GLN A 48 -10.47 28.95 -44.73
CA GLN A 48 -10.26 28.19 -45.97
C GLN A 48 -10.79 26.76 -45.78
N MET A 49 -11.89 26.44 -46.47
CA MET A 49 -12.38 25.08 -46.64
C MET A 49 -11.33 24.21 -47.36
N GLY A 50 -11.05 23.03 -46.82
CA GLY A 50 -10.63 21.87 -47.62
C GLY A 50 -9.14 21.64 -47.85
N GLN A 51 -8.26 21.80 -46.85
CA GLN A 51 -6.91 21.24 -46.93
C GLN A 51 -6.87 19.81 -46.39
N ALA A 52 -6.46 18.87 -47.25
CA ALA A 52 -6.07 17.53 -46.84
C ALA A 52 -4.96 17.60 -45.78
N PRO A 53 -4.98 16.72 -44.76
CA PRO A 53 -4.01 16.77 -43.68
C PRO A 53 -2.57 16.62 -44.24
N PRO A 54 -1.59 17.40 -43.73
CA PRO A 54 -0.21 17.26 -44.16
C PRO A 54 0.27 15.83 -43.90
N LEU A 55 0.95 15.22 -44.88
CA LEU A 55 1.47 13.83 -44.84
C LEU A 55 2.23 13.50 -43.54
N GLY A 56 2.87 14.50 -42.90
CA GLY A 56 3.52 14.33 -41.60
C GLY A 56 2.59 14.00 -40.43
N ALA A 57 1.35 14.48 -40.44
CA ALA A 57 0.35 14.19 -39.40
C ALA A 57 -0.23 12.77 -39.53
N GLN A 58 -0.22 12.19 -40.73
CA GLN A 58 -0.68 10.83 -40.95
C GLN A 58 0.33 9.80 -40.45
N LEU A 59 1.63 10.07 -40.65
CA LEU A 59 2.71 9.21 -40.16
C LEU A 59 2.78 9.17 -38.63
N SER A 60 2.56 10.30 -37.94
CA SER A 60 2.56 10.34 -36.48
C SER A 60 1.37 9.58 -35.87
N ALA A 61 0.18 9.70 -36.47
CA ALA A 61 -1.00 8.95 -36.04
C ALA A 61 -0.82 7.44 -36.23
N GLN A 62 -0.23 7.02 -37.35
CA GLN A 62 0.04 5.60 -37.63
C GLN A 62 1.08 5.01 -36.67
N LEU A 63 2.12 5.78 -36.33
CA LEU A 63 3.14 5.36 -35.35
C LEU A 63 2.54 5.21 -33.95
N LEU A 64 1.70 6.16 -33.52
CA LEU A 64 0.96 6.07 -32.26
C LEU A 64 0.05 4.83 -32.22
N GLN A 65 -0.65 4.55 -33.32
CA GLN A 65 -1.52 3.39 -33.41
C GLN A 65 -0.74 2.07 -33.34
N GLN A 66 0.44 1.99 -33.96
CA GLN A 66 1.35 0.85 -33.82
C GLN A 66 1.86 0.68 -32.39
N LEU A 67 2.19 1.79 -31.71
CA LEU A 67 2.72 1.76 -30.35
C LEU A 67 1.67 1.25 -29.36
N LEU A 68 0.43 1.74 -29.49
CA LEU A 68 -0.70 1.25 -28.70
C LEU A 68 -1.00 -0.23 -28.99
N ALA A 69 -1.00 -0.64 -30.26
CA ALA A 69 -1.23 -2.04 -30.62
C ALA A 69 -0.15 -2.98 -30.03
N SER A 70 1.12 -2.54 -30.05
CA SER A 70 2.24 -3.27 -29.43
C SER A 70 2.06 -3.40 -27.92
N GLN A 71 1.64 -2.32 -27.24
CA GLN A 71 1.40 -2.32 -25.81
C GLN A 71 0.26 -3.27 -25.41
N VAL A 72 -0.86 -3.26 -26.16
CA VAL A 72 -1.97 -4.19 -25.94
C VAL A 72 -1.53 -5.64 -26.14
N PHE A 73 -0.73 -5.93 -27.17
CA PHE A 73 -0.20 -7.27 -27.40
C PHE A 73 0.71 -7.74 -26.26
N GLN A 74 1.58 -6.88 -25.75
CA GLN A 74 2.41 -7.17 -24.58
C GLN A 74 1.56 -7.45 -23.34
N GLN A 75 0.49 -6.67 -23.10
CA GLN A 75 -0.42 -6.90 -21.98
C GLN A 75 -1.19 -8.23 -22.11
N MET A 76 -1.68 -8.56 -23.31
CA MET A 76 -2.37 -9.83 -23.56
C MET A 76 -1.44 -11.03 -23.40
N SER A 77 -0.20 -10.94 -23.88
CA SER A 77 0.79 -12.01 -23.70
C SER A 77 1.14 -12.22 -22.22
N ALA A 78 1.28 -11.14 -21.44
CA ALA A 78 1.50 -11.23 -20.00
C ALA A 78 0.32 -11.89 -19.27
N GLN A 79 -0.92 -11.53 -19.64
CA GLN A 79 -2.12 -12.18 -19.11
C GLN A 79 -2.19 -13.67 -19.48
N HIS A 80 -1.85 -14.03 -20.71
CA HIS A 80 -1.85 -15.43 -21.16
C HIS A 80 -0.80 -16.28 -20.44
N LEU A 81 0.43 -15.77 -20.30
CA LEU A 81 1.49 -16.43 -19.53
C LEU A 81 1.07 -16.62 -18.06
N TRP A 82 0.43 -15.60 -17.48
CA TRP A 82 -0.12 -15.69 -16.13
C TRP A 82 -1.19 -16.79 -16.02
N GLN A 83 -2.11 -16.89 -16.98
CA GLN A 83 -3.11 -17.96 -17.03
C GLN A 83 -2.47 -19.36 -17.13
N LEU A 84 -1.43 -19.52 -17.95
CA LEU A 84 -0.71 -20.80 -18.07
C LEU A 84 -0.03 -21.21 -16.76
N GLN A 85 0.54 -20.25 -16.03
CA GLN A 85 1.16 -20.51 -14.73
C GLN A 85 0.13 -20.98 -13.68
N MET A 86 -1.09 -20.43 -13.72
CA MET A 86 -2.18 -20.84 -12.83
C MET A 86 -2.68 -22.26 -13.11
N GLN A 87 -2.67 -22.71 -14.37
CA GLN A 87 -3.03 -24.08 -14.72
C GLN A 87 -1.96 -25.11 -14.33
N ALA A 88 -0.69 -24.71 -14.33
CA ALA A 88 0.42 -25.58 -13.99
C ALA A 88 0.57 -25.86 -12.47
N GLY A 89 0.01 -25.00 -11.60
CA GLY A 89 0.15 -25.10 -10.14
C GLY A 89 -0.75 -26.14 -9.45
N SER A 90 -1.68 -26.78 -10.16
CA SER A 90 -2.76 -27.60 -9.56
C SER A 90 -2.51 -29.12 -9.58
N ARG A 91 -1.26 -29.60 -9.66
CA ARG A 91 -0.96 -31.03 -9.50
C ARG A 91 -0.44 -31.34 -8.09
N PRO A 92 -1.26 -31.93 -7.20
CA PRO A 92 -0.71 -32.61 -6.04
C PRO A 92 0.05 -33.85 -6.50
N SER A 93 1.38 -33.77 -6.54
CA SER A 93 2.25 -34.95 -6.64
C SER A 93 2.16 -35.75 -5.35
N SER A 94 1.13 -36.59 -5.24
CA SER A 94 1.13 -37.74 -4.33
C SER A 94 2.06 -38.80 -4.93
N VAL A 95 3.36 -38.66 -4.69
CA VAL A 95 4.33 -39.73 -4.91
C VAL A 95 4.58 -40.35 -3.54
N GLN A 96 3.89 -41.48 -3.27
CA GLN A 96 4.28 -42.37 -2.19
C GLN A 96 5.64 -43.00 -2.54
N PRO A 97 6.65 -42.95 -1.66
CA PRO A 97 7.87 -43.72 -1.85
C PRO A 97 7.61 -45.19 -1.50
N SER A 98 7.54 -46.03 -2.54
CA SER A 98 7.61 -47.49 -2.44
C SER A 98 9.00 -47.93 -1.97
N MET A 99 9.11 -48.40 -0.73
CA MET A 99 10.32 -49.04 -0.22
C MET A 99 10.36 -50.51 -0.63
N HIS A 100 11.44 -50.89 -1.31
CA HIS A 100 11.75 -52.27 -1.65
C HIS A 100 12.25 -53.03 -0.42
N SER A 101 11.54 -54.12 -0.16
CA SER A 101 11.82 -55.36 0.57
C SER A 101 13.29 -55.76 0.79
N SER A 102 13.59 -56.13 2.04
CA SER A 102 14.46 -57.26 2.38
C SER A 102 13.94 -57.96 3.65
N PRO A 103 14.13 -59.29 3.77
CA PRO A 103 13.29 -60.13 4.62
C PRO A 103 13.85 -60.21 6.04
N HIS A 104 13.00 -59.93 7.03
CA HIS A 104 13.29 -60.32 8.40
C HIS A 104 12.12 -61.09 8.99
N ILE A 105 12.49 -62.27 9.49
CA ILE A 105 11.72 -63.30 10.14
C ILE A 105 10.79 -62.73 11.21
N SER A 106 9.53 -63.17 11.17
CA SER A 106 8.49 -62.95 12.17
C SER A 106 8.89 -63.51 13.55
N PRO A 107 8.32 -62.94 14.63
CA PRO A 107 7.34 -63.77 15.31
C PRO A 107 5.99 -63.08 15.49
N GLN A 108 5.00 -63.92 15.24
CA GLN A 108 3.57 -63.83 15.54
C GLN A 108 3.27 -63.19 16.89
N ILE A 109 2.56 -62.05 16.88
CA ILE A 109 1.79 -61.55 18.02
C ILE A 109 0.41 -61.14 17.50
N SER A 110 -0.60 -61.71 18.14
CA SER A 110 -2.03 -61.64 17.84
C SER A 110 -2.60 -60.21 17.77
N PRO A 111 -3.70 -60.01 17.02
CA PRO A 111 -4.39 -58.73 16.95
C PRO A 111 -5.18 -58.46 18.24
N GLN A 112 -4.81 -57.39 18.95
CA GLN A 112 -5.60 -56.83 20.05
C GLN A 112 -6.70 -55.92 19.46
N PRO A 113 -7.97 -56.06 19.89
CA PRO A 113 -9.07 -55.25 19.37
C PRO A 113 -8.99 -53.80 19.88
N SER A 114 -9.34 -52.89 18.97
CA SER A 114 -9.49 -51.45 19.19
C SER A 114 -10.36 -51.13 20.41
N PRO A 115 -9.97 -50.19 21.28
CA PRO A 115 -10.91 -49.59 22.21
C PRO A 115 -11.78 -48.59 21.42
N GLN A 116 -13.05 -48.94 21.24
CA GLN A 116 -14.09 -47.95 21.04
C GLN A 116 -14.26 -47.15 22.33
N LEU A 117 -14.02 -45.84 22.26
CA LEU A 117 -14.60 -44.86 23.17
C LEU A 117 -15.59 -44.06 22.30
N ALA A 118 -16.87 -44.46 22.21
CA ALA A 118 -17.91 -44.26 23.22
C ALA A 118 -17.96 -42.81 23.73
N PHE A 119 -18.91 -42.06 23.15
CA PHE A 119 -19.89 -41.20 23.85
C PHE A 119 -19.59 -40.89 25.32
N VAL A 120 -19.52 -39.60 25.72
CA VAL A 120 -20.45 -38.88 26.63
C VAL A 120 -20.00 -37.39 26.78
N PRO A 121 -20.77 -36.45 27.38
CA PRO A 121 -22.04 -35.85 26.96
C PRO A 121 -21.93 -34.31 26.75
N GLN A 122 -23.00 -33.71 26.23
CA GLN A 122 -23.32 -32.29 26.44
C GLN A 122 -23.32 -31.95 27.93
N LEU A 123 -22.62 -30.87 28.31
CA LEU A 123 -22.91 -30.14 29.54
C LEU A 123 -23.51 -28.78 29.17
N LEU A 124 -24.84 -28.76 29.19
CA LEU A 124 -25.61 -27.57 29.54
C LEU A 124 -25.40 -27.33 31.04
N LEU A 125 -24.80 -26.20 31.42
CA LEU A 125 -25.00 -25.51 32.70
C LEU A 125 -24.44 -24.08 32.61
N SER A 126 -25.31 -23.12 32.30
CA SER A 126 -25.26 -21.76 32.86
C SER A 126 -25.69 -21.83 34.35
N PRO A 127 -25.78 -20.74 35.15
CA PRO A 127 -25.18 -19.39 35.11
C PRO A 127 -24.46 -19.06 36.45
N LEU A 128 -23.79 -17.91 36.60
CA LEU A 128 -23.84 -17.15 37.86
C LEU A 128 -23.44 -15.68 37.65
N THR A 129 -24.45 -14.84 37.55
CA THR A 129 -24.41 -13.40 37.77
C THR A 129 -24.00 -13.16 39.22
N THR A 130 -22.83 -12.59 39.47
CA THR A 130 -22.54 -11.99 40.79
C THR A 130 -23.15 -10.60 40.85
N PRO A 131 -24.09 -10.33 41.77
CA PRO A 131 -24.56 -8.98 42.05
C PRO A 131 -23.43 -8.22 42.75
N ASN A 132 -22.97 -7.13 42.12
CA ASN A 132 -22.05 -6.20 42.73
C ASN A 132 -22.80 -5.41 43.82
N PRO A 133 -22.36 -5.44 45.10
CA PRO A 133 -23.04 -4.75 46.17
C PRO A 133 -22.91 -3.23 46.01
N SER A 134 -24.07 -2.59 46.08
CA SER A 134 -24.30 -1.17 46.33
C SER A 134 -23.34 -0.61 47.38
N HIS A 135 -22.37 0.18 46.94
CA HIS A 135 -21.78 1.20 47.79
C HIS A 135 -22.52 2.51 47.50
N ALA A 136 -23.47 2.79 48.40
CA ALA A 136 -24.10 4.08 48.56
C ALA A 136 -23.02 5.14 48.81
N SER A 137 -22.98 6.15 47.95
CA SER A 137 -22.33 7.43 48.22
C SER A 137 -23.41 8.51 48.20
N PRO A 138 -23.41 9.40 49.21
CA PRO A 138 -24.55 10.28 49.49
C PRO A 138 -24.68 11.37 48.43
N GLU A 139 -25.91 11.49 47.92
CA GLU A 139 -26.47 12.72 47.37
C GLU A 139 -26.16 13.88 48.34
N HIS A 140 -25.28 14.78 47.91
CA HIS A 140 -25.26 16.14 48.42
C HIS A 140 -25.87 17.03 47.35
N SER A 141 -27.16 17.30 47.55
CA SER A 141 -27.93 18.34 46.89
C SER A 141 -27.20 19.67 47.08
N ARG A 142 -26.47 20.12 46.05
CA ARG A 142 -25.93 21.47 46.02
C ARG A 142 -26.93 22.38 45.30
N PRO A 143 -27.49 23.40 45.97
CA PRO A 143 -28.40 24.34 45.33
C PRO A 143 -27.68 25.10 44.21
N GLN A 144 -28.33 25.16 43.05
CA GLN A 144 -27.91 25.97 41.92
C GLN A 144 -28.10 27.45 42.29
N SER A 145 -26.98 28.12 42.57
CA SER A 145 -26.94 29.59 42.60
C SER A 145 -27.01 30.14 41.17
N PRO A 146 -27.87 31.13 40.88
CA PRO A 146 -27.88 31.84 39.62
C PRO A 146 -26.73 32.87 39.63
N ASP A 147 -25.53 32.45 39.23
CA ASP A 147 -24.38 33.36 39.14
C ASP A 147 -24.12 33.78 37.69
N SER A 148 -24.62 34.96 37.38
CA SER A 148 -23.90 36.06 36.73
C SER A 148 -22.83 35.65 35.71
N ARG A 149 -23.24 35.38 34.46
CA ARG A 149 -22.33 35.48 33.32
C ARG A 149 -21.95 36.97 33.14
N PRO A 150 -20.66 37.35 33.24
CA PRO A 150 -20.23 38.67 32.81
C PRO A 150 -20.49 38.81 31.31
N ALA A 151 -21.12 39.93 30.95
CA ALA A 151 -21.43 40.30 29.58
C ALA A 151 -20.17 40.22 28.71
N SER A 152 -20.25 39.42 27.64
CA SER A 152 -19.23 39.39 26.60
C SER A 152 -19.02 40.82 26.06
N PRO A 153 -17.77 41.31 25.96
CA PRO A 153 -17.50 42.60 25.35
C PRO A 153 -18.00 42.61 23.90
N PRO A 154 -18.47 43.76 23.39
CA PRO A 154 -18.98 43.89 22.03
C PRO A 154 -17.93 43.40 21.04
N GLN A 155 -18.29 42.38 20.25
CA GLN A 155 -17.49 41.92 19.12
C GLN A 155 -17.25 43.10 18.17
N GLN A 156 -16.02 43.60 18.18
CA GLN A 156 -15.53 44.56 17.22
C GLN A 156 -15.69 43.95 15.81
N PRO A 157 -16.22 44.72 14.82
CA PRO A 157 -16.44 44.22 13.46
C PRO A 157 -15.16 43.59 12.92
N GLN A 158 -15.18 42.28 12.69
CA GLN A 158 -14.04 41.62 12.05
C GLN A 158 -13.87 42.24 10.66
N PRO A 159 -12.69 42.80 10.34
CA PRO A 159 -12.44 43.34 9.02
C PRO A 159 -12.64 42.23 8.00
N ALA A 160 -13.38 42.54 6.94
CA ALA A 160 -13.68 41.63 5.85
C ALA A 160 -12.38 40.90 5.40
N PRO A 161 -12.42 39.58 5.20
CA PRO A 161 -11.24 38.83 4.79
C PRO A 161 -10.70 39.45 3.52
N SER A 162 -9.49 40.00 3.62
CA SER A 162 -8.78 40.60 2.50
C SER A 162 -8.69 39.54 1.40
N PRO A 163 -9.03 39.85 0.14
CA PRO A 163 -8.74 38.98 -0.99
C PRO A 163 -7.22 38.92 -1.16
N PHE A 164 -6.56 38.05 -0.42
CA PHE A 164 -5.15 37.78 -0.64
C PHE A 164 -5.01 37.26 -2.08
N PRO A 165 -4.08 37.82 -2.86
CA PRO A 165 -3.83 37.33 -4.20
C PRO A 165 -3.51 35.85 -4.10
N VAL A 166 -4.25 35.05 -4.86
CA VAL A 166 -3.99 33.63 -5.12
C VAL A 166 -2.67 33.58 -5.89
N GLY A 167 -1.57 33.80 -5.18
CA GLY A 167 -0.24 33.56 -5.70
C GLY A 167 -0.14 32.08 -5.99
N LEU A 168 0.57 31.74 -7.05
CA LEU A 168 0.93 30.39 -7.48
C LEU A 168 1.76 29.68 -6.40
N GLN A 169 1.19 29.46 -5.21
CA GLN A 169 1.74 28.58 -4.21
C GLN A 169 1.76 27.22 -4.89
N GLY A 170 2.98 26.75 -5.21
CA GLY A 170 3.20 25.44 -5.77
C GLY A 170 2.36 24.44 -5.00
N PHE A 171 1.68 23.56 -5.73
CA PHE A 171 0.82 22.52 -5.18
C PHE A 171 1.68 21.54 -4.36
N HIS A 172 2.09 21.95 -3.16
CA HIS A 172 2.74 21.08 -2.20
C HIS A 172 1.64 20.13 -1.71
N PRO A 173 1.77 18.82 -1.96
CA PRO A 173 0.77 17.87 -1.52
C PRO A 173 0.68 17.94 0.01
N GLN A 174 -0.52 18.24 0.52
CA GLN A 174 -0.74 18.27 1.96
C GLN A 174 -0.48 16.85 2.52
N PRO A 175 0.38 16.70 3.54
CA PRO A 175 0.67 15.40 4.11
C PRO A 175 -0.60 14.71 4.61
N HIS A 176 -0.66 13.38 4.50
CA HIS A 176 -1.82 12.55 4.87
C HIS A 176 -3.07 12.71 4.01
N THR A 177 -2.94 13.27 2.82
CA THR A 177 -4.03 13.29 1.84
C THR A 177 -4.10 11.99 1.07
N ILE A 178 -5.34 11.62 0.74
CA ILE A 178 -5.66 10.54 -0.18
C ILE A 178 -6.28 11.13 -1.43
N ARG A 179 -5.83 10.67 -2.60
CA ARG A 179 -6.37 11.06 -3.90
C ARG A 179 -6.78 9.81 -4.64
N HIS A 180 -7.92 9.87 -5.32
CA HIS A 180 -8.45 8.79 -6.12
C HIS A 180 -8.61 9.25 -7.57
N SER A 181 -8.20 8.41 -8.50
CA SER A 181 -8.39 8.62 -9.93
C SER A 181 -8.71 7.29 -10.62
N LEU A 182 -9.42 7.36 -11.75
CA LEU A 182 -9.63 6.21 -12.62
C LEU A 182 -8.68 6.36 -13.81
N ASN A 183 -7.84 5.36 -14.05
CA ASN A 183 -7.08 5.29 -15.28
C ASN A 183 -8.02 4.82 -16.39
N MET A 184 -8.36 5.73 -17.31
CA MET A 184 -9.32 5.47 -18.39
C MET A 184 -8.80 4.48 -19.44
N GLU A 185 -7.48 4.36 -19.59
CA GLU A 185 -6.85 3.44 -20.55
C GLU A 185 -6.91 2.00 -20.04
N THR A 186 -6.61 1.79 -18.75
CA THR A 186 -6.56 0.45 -18.15
C THR A 186 -7.84 0.06 -17.42
N GLY A 187 -8.74 1.01 -17.16
CA GLY A 187 -9.92 0.82 -16.31
C GLY A 187 -9.61 0.62 -14.82
N MET A 188 -8.36 0.82 -14.39
CA MET A 188 -7.93 0.58 -13.01
C MET A 188 -8.15 1.81 -12.13
N HIS A 189 -8.64 1.58 -10.92
CA HIS A 189 -8.69 2.62 -9.89
C HIS A 189 -7.30 2.82 -9.30
N GLN A 190 -6.83 4.05 -9.27
CA GLN A 190 -5.56 4.44 -8.67
C GLN A 190 -5.81 5.29 -7.43
N VAL A 191 -5.25 4.87 -6.31
CA VAL A 191 -5.33 5.57 -5.04
C VAL A 191 -3.93 5.98 -4.61
N PHE A 192 -3.72 7.28 -4.45
CA PHE A 192 -2.46 7.86 -4.02
C PHE A 192 -2.60 8.36 -2.59
N TRP A 193 -1.79 7.81 -1.69
CA TRP A 193 -1.74 8.24 -0.31
C TRP A 193 -0.37 8.85 0.00
N HIS A 194 -0.36 10.15 0.31
CA HIS A 194 0.87 10.87 0.67
C HIS A 194 1.14 10.76 2.16
N VAL A 195 2.34 10.32 2.51
CA VAL A 195 2.80 10.08 3.87
C VAL A 195 3.94 11.03 4.20
N ASP A 196 3.85 11.65 5.37
CA ASP A 196 4.90 12.52 5.90
C ASP A 196 6.14 11.70 6.30
N ALA A 197 7.32 12.12 5.86
CA ALA A 197 8.59 11.49 6.23
C ALA A 197 8.87 11.55 7.74
N LEU A 198 8.28 12.51 8.48
CA LEU A 198 8.35 12.57 9.93
C LEU A 198 7.75 11.33 10.60
N LYS A 199 6.76 10.67 9.97
CA LYS A 199 6.21 9.41 10.49
C LYS A 199 7.21 8.26 10.44
N LEU A 200 8.11 8.25 9.46
CA LEU A 200 9.21 7.27 9.42
C LEU A 200 10.18 7.45 10.58
N LYS A 201 10.30 8.67 11.11
CA LYS A 201 11.14 9.01 12.27
C LYS A 201 10.41 8.89 13.61
N GLY A 202 9.09 8.60 13.58
CA GLY A 202 8.24 8.50 14.75
C GLY A 202 8.34 7.17 15.50
N GLN A 203 7.74 7.13 16.70
CA GLN A 203 7.62 5.88 17.49
C GLN A 203 6.34 5.10 17.16
N GLU A 204 5.61 5.50 16.12
CA GLU A 204 4.37 4.87 15.72
C GLU A 204 4.61 3.43 15.26
N ARG A 205 3.72 2.52 15.70
CA ARG A 205 3.79 1.09 15.34
C ARG A 205 3.13 0.77 14.02
N GLN A 206 2.34 1.69 13.49
CA GLN A 206 1.69 1.58 12.19
C GLN A 206 1.28 2.98 11.75
N THR A 207 1.22 3.22 10.46
CA THR A 207 0.62 4.45 9.91
C THR A 207 -0.59 4.04 9.08
N VAL A 208 -1.73 4.71 9.25
CA VAL A 208 -2.97 4.36 8.54
C VAL A 208 -3.44 5.53 7.69
N SER A 209 -3.92 5.27 6.47
CA SER A 209 -4.52 6.28 5.61
C SER A 209 -5.89 6.74 6.13
N PRO A 210 -6.39 7.90 5.68
CA PRO A 210 -7.83 8.16 5.69
C PRO A 210 -8.60 7.01 4.99
N SER A 211 -9.86 6.80 5.38
CA SER A 211 -10.74 5.88 4.63
C SER A 211 -10.99 6.41 3.23
N PHE A 212 -11.10 5.51 2.27
CA PHE A 212 -11.46 5.83 0.88
C PHE A 212 -12.41 4.77 0.34
N GLU A 213 -13.30 5.19 -0.54
CA GLU A 213 -14.31 4.33 -1.15
C GLU A 213 -13.87 3.84 -2.52
N LEU A 214 -14.20 2.59 -2.82
CA LEU A 214 -14.03 2.02 -4.14
C LEU A 214 -15.31 1.33 -4.60
N PRO A 215 -15.62 1.35 -5.91
CA PRO A 215 -16.85 0.76 -6.45
C PRO A 215 -16.69 -0.76 -6.67
N PHE A 216 -16.56 -1.54 -5.59
CA PHE A 216 -16.49 -3.01 -5.62
C PHE A 216 -17.75 -3.61 -4.97
N GLU A 217 -18.58 -4.31 -5.75
CA GLU A 217 -19.83 -4.95 -5.27
C GLU A 217 -20.69 -4.01 -4.40
N GLY A 218 -20.68 -2.71 -4.74
CA GLY A 218 -21.16 -1.60 -3.91
C GLY A 218 -20.06 -0.59 -3.62
N GLN A 219 -20.34 0.37 -2.72
CA GLN A 219 -19.32 1.28 -2.18
C GLN A 219 -18.73 0.65 -0.93
N VAL A 220 -17.46 0.24 -1.01
CA VAL A 220 -16.75 -0.38 0.12
C VAL A 220 -15.62 0.55 0.56
N ASN A 221 -15.52 0.74 1.87
CA ASN A 221 -14.46 1.53 2.49
C ASN A 221 -13.19 0.71 2.69
N PHE A 222 -12.07 1.28 2.28
CA PHE A 222 -10.73 0.71 2.42
C PHE A 222 -9.80 1.68 3.16
N ARG A 223 -8.72 1.12 3.70
CA ARG A 223 -7.58 1.86 4.25
C ARG A 223 -6.28 1.19 3.83
N LEU A 224 -5.25 2.00 3.61
CA LEU A 224 -3.87 1.54 3.53
C LEU A 224 -3.22 1.61 4.92
N VAL A 225 -2.43 0.60 5.25
CA VAL A 225 -1.72 0.47 6.52
C VAL A 225 -0.25 0.21 6.25
N LEU A 226 0.62 1.09 6.74
CA LEU A 226 2.07 0.86 6.78
C LEU A 226 2.43 0.20 8.10
N LEU A 227 3.12 -0.92 8.03
CA LEU A 227 3.64 -1.64 9.19
C LEU A 227 5.17 -1.64 9.16
N PRO A 228 5.86 -1.41 10.28
CA PRO A 228 7.31 -1.52 10.35
C PRO A 228 7.77 -2.97 10.19
N LYS A 229 8.98 -3.17 9.66
CA LYS A 229 9.63 -4.47 9.61
C LYS A 229 9.65 -5.09 11.01
N PRO A 230 9.14 -6.33 11.21
CA PRO A 230 9.28 -7.03 12.47
C PRO A 230 10.76 -7.19 12.84
N ASN A 231 11.11 -6.90 14.08
CA ASN A 231 12.46 -7.14 14.59
C ASN A 231 12.60 -8.64 14.94
N PRO A 232 13.58 -9.38 14.37
CA PRO A 232 13.77 -10.81 14.68
C PRO A 232 13.97 -11.09 16.16
N ASP A 233 14.56 -10.15 16.91
CA ASP A 233 14.86 -10.35 18.33
C ASP A 233 13.63 -10.30 19.25
N GLY A 234 12.46 -9.87 18.74
CA GLY A 234 11.20 -9.76 19.48
C GLY A 234 11.23 -8.79 20.68
N LYS A 235 12.39 -8.27 21.06
CA LYS A 235 12.60 -7.39 22.21
C LYS A 235 12.51 -5.93 21.76
N GLY A 236 11.39 -5.31 22.10
CA GLY A 236 11.11 -3.91 21.83
C GLY A 236 10.09 -3.73 20.71
N GLY A 237 9.08 -2.90 20.94
CA GLY A 237 8.01 -2.67 19.96
C GLY A 237 8.55 -2.26 18.59
N ALA A 238 7.95 -2.80 17.53
CA ALA A 238 8.27 -2.46 16.15
C ALA A 238 7.74 -1.06 15.84
N SER A 239 8.63 -0.13 15.49
CA SER A 239 8.28 1.20 14.99
C SER A 239 9.05 1.47 13.71
N LEU A 240 8.53 2.35 12.85
CA LEU A 240 9.20 2.67 11.57
C LEU A 240 10.59 3.27 11.80
N LYS A 241 10.77 4.05 12.88
CA LYS A 241 12.09 4.54 13.30
C LYS A 241 13.06 3.41 13.59
N LYS A 242 12.63 2.40 14.34
CA LYS A 242 13.49 1.27 14.75
C LYS A 242 13.79 0.31 13.60
N SER A 243 12.91 0.23 12.61
CA SER A 243 13.15 -0.55 11.40
C SER A 243 13.94 0.22 10.33
N GLY A 244 14.45 1.41 10.62
CA GLY A 244 15.18 2.23 9.66
C GLY A 244 14.32 2.71 8.48
N GLY A 245 13.01 2.90 8.72
CA GLY A 245 12.03 3.23 7.68
C GLY A 245 11.75 2.09 6.72
N VAL A 246 12.10 0.85 7.08
CA VAL A 246 11.75 -0.35 6.31
C VAL A 246 10.46 -0.96 6.86
N GLY A 247 9.54 -1.37 5.99
CA GLY A 247 8.26 -1.93 6.40
C GLY A 247 7.43 -2.50 5.26
N SER A 248 6.18 -2.86 5.53
CA SER A 248 5.23 -3.40 4.57
C SER A 248 4.00 -2.52 4.40
N VAL A 249 3.33 -2.67 3.26
CA VAL A 249 2.06 -2.01 2.95
C VAL A 249 0.95 -3.05 2.95
N HIS A 250 -0.15 -2.77 3.66
CA HIS A 250 -1.31 -3.62 3.73
C HIS A 250 -2.56 -2.85 3.30
N LEU A 251 -3.44 -3.50 2.56
CA LEU A 251 -4.77 -3.03 2.23
C LEU A 251 -5.76 -3.65 3.21
N LYS A 252 -6.57 -2.82 3.87
CA LYS A 252 -7.62 -3.22 4.80
C LYS A 252 -8.99 -2.83 4.24
N CYS A 253 -9.92 -3.78 4.22
CA CYS A 253 -11.32 -3.59 3.89
C CYS A 253 -12.15 -3.45 5.19
N GLU A 254 -13.01 -2.44 5.26
CA GLU A 254 -13.87 -2.20 6.44
C GLU A 254 -15.17 -3.00 6.40
N ALA A 255 -15.60 -3.49 5.23
CA ALA A 255 -16.87 -4.21 5.06
C ALA A 255 -16.72 -5.72 4.78
N ALA A 256 -15.52 -6.29 4.88
CA ALA A 256 -15.19 -7.71 4.69
C ALA A 256 -15.92 -8.37 3.50
N ARG A 257 -15.70 -7.85 2.28
CA ARG A 257 -16.44 -8.25 1.08
C ARG A 257 -15.59 -8.24 -0.19
N GLY A 258 -15.91 -9.18 -1.08
CA GLY A 258 -15.45 -9.21 -2.46
C GLY A 258 -14.04 -9.79 -2.67
N LEU A 259 -13.82 -10.25 -3.89
CA LEU A 259 -12.51 -10.61 -4.43
C LEU A 259 -11.89 -9.38 -5.09
N VAL A 260 -10.65 -9.05 -4.75
CA VAL A 260 -9.96 -7.88 -5.27
C VAL A 260 -8.60 -8.26 -5.83
N ASN A 261 -8.25 -7.73 -7.00
CA ASN A 261 -6.91 -7.82 -7.59
C ASN A 261 -6.24 -6.45 -7.52
N PHE A 262 -5.10 -6.34 -6.83
CA PHE A 262 -4.43 -5.06 -6.65
C PHE A 262 -2.90 -5.12 -6.80
N PHE A 263 -2.32 -3.98 -7.13
CA PHE A 263 -0.88 -3.72 -7.18
C PHE A 263 -0.52 -2.61 -6.21
N VAL A 264 0.70 -2.65 -5.68
CA VAL A 264 1.23 -1.60 -4.80
C VAL A 264 2.56 -1.10 -5.35
N SER A 265 2.70 0.21 -5.47
CA SER A 265 3.96 0.88 -5.78
C SER A 265 4.23 2.02 -4.81
N ILE A 266 5.48 2.46 -4.76
CA ILE A 266 5.91 3.60 -3.94
C ILE A 266 6.64 4.59 -4.84
N SER A 267 6.31 5.86 -4.71
CA SER A 267 6.90 6.96 -5.45
C SER A 267 7.20 8.16 -4.54
N SER A 268 7.99 9.10 -5.05
CA SER A 268 8.28 10.37 -4.37
C SER A 268 7.19 11.42 -4.57
N GLY A 269 6.13 11.09 -5.34
CA GLY A 269 5.16 12.06 -5.86
C GLY A 269 5.65 12.81 -7.11
N ARG A 270 6.92 12.65 -7.51
CA ARG A 270 7.50 13.18 -8.75
C ARG A 270 7.63 12.05 -9.80
N ALA A 271 7.72 12.44 -11.07
CA ALA A 271 7.75 11.49 -12.19
C ALA A 271 9.07 10.71 -12.31
N ASP A 272 10.15 11.21 -11.72
CA ASP A 272 11.51 10.68 -11.78
C ASP A 272 11.75 9.48 -10.84
N PHE A 273 10.96 9.36 -9.78
CA PHE A 273 11.07 8.26 -8.84
C PHE A 273 9.74 7.50 -8.71
N LYS A 274 9.59 6.46 -9.53
CA LYS A 274 8.55 5.45 -9.40
C LYS A 274 9.21 4.08 -9.34
N ARG A 275 8.98 3.34 -8.25
CA ARG A 275 9.35 1.92 -8.20
C ARG A 275 8.35 1.08 -8.98
N ASP A 276 8.82 -0.02 -9.52
CA ASP A 276 7.99 -1.00 -10.20
C ASP A 276 6.85 -1.46 -9.28
N PRO A 277 5.59 -1.43 -9.76
CA PRO A 277 4.47 -1.99 -9.03
C PRO A 277 4.70 -3.46 -8.69
N ARG A 278 4.43 -3.83 -7.44
CA ARG A 278 4.43 -5.23 -6.97
C ARG A 278 2.99 -5.73 -6.97
N GLY A 279 2.77 -6.91 -7.56
CA GLY A 279 1.45 -7.50 -7.78
C GLY A 279 1.35 -8.22 -9.14
N PRO A 280 0.15 -8.68 -9.54
CA PRO A 280 -1.12 -8.51 -8.83
C PRO A 280 -1.20 -9.40 -7.59
N VAL A 281 -1.89 -8.92 -6.55
CA VAL A 281 -2.34 -9.71 -5.40
C VAL A 281 -3.84 -9.90 -5.51
N GLN A 282 -4.26 -11.15 -5.57
CA GLN A 282 -5.66 -11.54 -5.49
C GLN A 282 -6.00 -11.86 -4.03
N HIS A 283 -7.04 -11.23 -3.50
CA HIS A 283 -7.47 -11.45 -2.11
C HIS A 283 -8.98 -11.38 -1.95
N ASN A 284 -9.54 -12.34 -1.21
CA ASN A 284 -10.93 -12.36 -0.82
C ASN A 284 -11.10 -11.70 0.57
N PHE A 285 -11.64 -10.48 0.60
CA PHE A 285 -11.80 -9.73 1.84
C PHE A 285 -12.94 -10.26 2.73
N ALA A 286 -13.75 -11.19 2.24
CA ALA A 286 -14.72 -11.92 3.08
C ALA A 286 -14.05 -12.93 4.02
N GLU A 287 -12.85 -13.42 3.68
CA GLU A 287 -12.10 -14.35 4.52
C GLU A 287 -11.25 -13.60 5.57
N LEU A 288 -10.52 -12.57 5.12
CA LEU A 288 -9.67 -11.74 5.96
C LEU A 288 -9.82 -10.28 5.55
N SER A 289 -10.09 -9.40 6.52
CA SER A 289 -10.28 -7.96 6.27
C SER A 289 -8.99 -7.24 5.87
N THR A 290 -7.82 -7.86 5.98
CA THR A 290 -6.53 -7.24 5.68
C THR A 290 -5.67 -8.16 4.83
N CYS A 291 -5.02 -7.60 3.81
CA CYS A 291 -4.11 -8.28 2.91
C CYS A 291 -2.85 -7.45 2.66
N GLY A 292 -1.72 -8.10 2.45
CA GLY A 292 -0.47 -7.46 2.04
C GLY A 292 0.10 -8.14 0.81
N LEU A 293 1.29 -7.71 0.38
CA LEU A 293 2.01 -8.40 -0.68
C LEU A 293 2.50 -9.79 -0.22
N PRO A 294 2.80 -10.72 -1.14
CA PRO A 294 3.36 -12.02 -0.81
C PRO A 294 4.72 -11.91 -0.11
N LYS A 295 5.07 -12.94 0.67
CA LYS A 295 6.37 -13.03 1.35
C LYS A 295 7.53 -12.92 0.37
N GLY A 296 8.55 -12.16 0.73
CA GLY A 296 9.69 -11.79 -0.12
C GLY A 296 9.47 -10.52 -0.94
N GLN A 297 8.23 -10.06 -1.10
CA GLN A 297 7.87 -8.85 -1.86
C GLN A 297 7.17 -7.78 -1.01
N GLU A 298 6.90 -8.06 0.26
CA GLU A 298 6.20 -7.16 1.16
C GLU A 298 7.06 -6.02 1.70
N MET A 299 8.38 -6.19 1.70
CA MET A 299 9.29 -5.24 2.35
C MET A 299 9.70 -4.09 1.42
N TRP A 300 9.47 -2.87 1.88
CA TRP A 300 9.85 -1.62 1.24
C TRP A 300 10.78 -0.81 2.12
N ASP A 301 11.68 -0.08 1.50
CA ASP A 301 12.48 0.96 2.16
C ASP A 301 11.86 2.30 1.81
N PHE A 302 11.06 2.83 2.74
CA PHE A 302 10.30 4.08 2.52
C PHE A 302 11.23 5.29 2.50
N THR A 303 12.40 5.22 3.15
CA THR A 303 13.36 6.34 3.20
C THR A 303 13.90 6.69 1.83
N LYS A 304 14.07 5.68 0.96
CA LYS A 304 14.51 5.85 -0.43
C LYS A 304 13.48 6.55 -1.32
N ALA A 305 12.21 6.55 -0.92
CA ALA A 305 11.13 7.18 -1.67
C ALA A 305 10.78 8.59 -1.19
N VAL A 306 11.39 9.06 -0.10
CA VAL A 306 11.11 10.40 0.42
C VAL A 306 11.65 11.45 -0.54
N ASP A 307 10.75 12.29 -1.05
CA ASP A 307 11.12 13.53 -1.72
C ASP A 307 11.72 14.51 -0.70
N LYS A 308 12.95 14.95 -0.95
CA LYS A 308 13.70 15.79 0.00
C LYS A 308 13.10 17.18 0.14
N GLU A 309 12.45 17.68 -0.91
CA GLU A 309 11.86 19.03 -0.93
C GLU A 309 10.55 19.08 -0.14
N THR A 310 9.62 18.16 -0.42
CA THR A 310 8.33 18.12 0.27
C THR A 310 8.38 17.39 1.62
N GLN A 311 9.44 16.61 1.89
CA GLN A 311 9.50 15.69 3.04
C GLN A 311 8.32 14.71 3.06
N THR A 312 7.87 14.25 1.89
CA THR A 312 6.79 13.26 1.76
C THR A 312 7.18 12.13 0.81
N PHE A 313 6.42 11.04 0.86
CA PHE A 313 6.42 10.00 -0.18
C PHE A 313 4.98 9.56 -0.44
N ALA A 314 4.72 8.94 -1.58
CA ALA A 314 3.40 8.45 -1.94
C ALA A 314 3.37 6.92 -2.03
N VAL A 315 2.31 6.33 -1.47
CA VAL A 315 1.93 4.94 -1.70
C VAL A 315 0.85 4.95 -2.77
N CYS A 316 1.08 4.25 -3.87
CA CYS A 316 0.11 4.11 -4.95
C CYS A 316 -0.45 2.68 -4.94
N LEU A 317 -1.77 2.60 -4.83
CA LEU A 317 -2.54 1.36 -4.91
C LEU A 317 -3.31 1.38 -6.23
N GLU A 318 -3.08 0.38 -7.07
CA GLU A 318 -3.81 0.21 -8.33
C GLU A 318 -4.71 -1.01 -8.20
N ILE A 319 -6.00 -0.87 -8.47
CA ILE A 319 -6.97 -1.95 -8.30
C ILE A 319 -7.73 -2.14 -9.60
N ALA A 320 -7.72 -3.38 -10.10
CA ALA A 320 -8.53 -3.77 -11.24
C ALA A 320 -9.98 -3.91 -10.77
N SER A 321 -10.90 -3.18 -11.41
CA SER A 321 -12.33 -3.48 -11.33
C SER A 321 -12.53 -4.85 -11.96
N LEU A 322 -13.14 -5.80 -11.22
CA LEU A 322 -13.61 -7.02 -11.85
C LEU A 322 -14.84 -6.66 -12.69
N PRO A 323 -14.92 -7.11 -13.96
CA PRO A 323 -16.16 -6.96 -14.71
C PRO A 323 -17.27 -7.68 -13.95
N ALA A 324 -18.40 -6.98 -13.79
CA ALA A 324 -19.60 -7.50 -13.12
C ALA A 324 -20.19 -8.72 -13.82
#